data_AF-A0A945YH43-F1
#
_entry.id   AF-A0A945YH43-F1
#
_cell.length_a   1.000
_cell.length_b   1.000
_cell.length_c   1.000
_cell.angle_alpha   90.00
_cell.angle_beta   90.00
_cell.angle_gamma   90.00
#
_symmetry.space_group_name_H-M   'P 1'
#
loop_
_entity.id
_entity.type
_entity.pdbx_description
1 polymer ?
#
loop_
_entity_poly.entity_id
_entity_poly.type
_entity_poly.pdbx_seq_one_letter_code
_entity_poly.pdbx_strand_id
1 'polypeptide(L)' 'TLVAFRQGNKAFFIYGFAKNERANISDKELWALRMLAKELMSYTAAALTKATKAGELIEIEVNDNG' A
#
# COMPACT_ATOMS: atom_id res chain seq x y z
N THR A 1 -4.68 13.14 -0.76
CA THR A 1 -4.29 12.31 -1.93
C THR A 1 -4.14 10.88 -1.49
N LEU A 2 -4.34 9.91 -2.39
CA LEU A 2 -4.14 8.50 -2.13
C LEU A 2 -3.02 7.97 -3.04
N VAL A 3 -1.98 7.39 -2.45
CA VAL A 3 -0.88 6.73 -3.16
C VAL A 3 -1.08 5.23 -3.06
N ALA A 4 -1.29 4.62 -4.22
CA ALA A 4 -1.45 3.19 -4.37
C ALA A 4 -0.41 2.66 -5.36
N PHE A 5 0.11 1.48 -5.06
CA PHE A 5 1.02 0.75 -5.93
C PHE A 5 0.34 -0.52 -6.40
N ARG A 6 0.26 -0.71 -7.72
CA ARG A 6 -0.33 -1.91 -8.33
C ARG A 6 0.74 -2.68 -9.09
N GLN A 7 0.84 -3.98 -8.82
CA GLN A 7 1.65 -4.92 -9.59
C GLN A 7 0.84 -6.16 -9.90
N GLY A 8 0.56 -6.38 -11.19
CA GLY A 8 -0.35 -7.44 -11.63
C GLY A 8 -1.72 -7.32 -10.97
N ASN A 9 -2.14 -8.39 -10.28
CA ASN A 9 -3.44 -8.48 -9.61
C ASN A 9 -3.42 -7.97 -8.15
N LYS A 10 -2.30 -7.45 -7.66
CA LYS A 10 -2.18 -6.94 -6.28
C LYS A 10 -2.05 -5.43 -6.28
N ALA A 11 -2.82 -4.77 -5.42
CA ALA A 11 -2.71 -3.34 -5.16
C ALA A 11 -2.46 -3.10 -3.66
N PHE A 12 -1.46 -2.26 -3.35
CA PHE A 12 -1.11 -1.84 -2.00
C PHE A 12 -1.38 -0.34 -1.85
N PHE A 13 -2.22 0.02 -0.89
CA PHE A 13 -2.51 1.40 -0.51
C PHE A 13 -1.60 1.76 0.68
N ILE A 14 -0.58 2.56 0.44
CA ILE A 14 0.48 2.82 1.45
C ILE A 14 0.30 4.18 2.11
N TYR A 15 -0.39 5.11 1.45
CA TYR A 15 -0.54 6.46 1.99
C TYR A 15 -1.82 7.15 1.53
N GLY A 16 -2.61 7.67 2.45
CA GLY A 16 -3.84 8.41 2.19
C GLY A 16 -3.99 9.60 3.14
N PHE A 17 -4.33 10.78 2.61
CA PHE A 17 -4.61 11.97 3.41
C PHE A 17 -5.76 12.79 2.84
N ALA A 18 -6.49 13.49 3.72
CA ALA A 18 -7.57 14.38 3.34
C ALA A 18 -7.03 15.55 2.49
N LYS A 19 -7.85 16.03 1.53
CA LYS A 19 -7.43 17.03 0.52
C LYS A 19 -6.88 18.34 1.10
N ASN A 20 -7.07 18.61 2.38
CA ASN A 20 -6.66 19.84 3.07
C ASN A 20 -5.59 19.65 4.17
N GLU A 21 -5.12 18.43 4.43
CA GLU A 21 -4.19 18.20 5.56
C GLU A 21 -2.70 18.25 5.21
N ARG A 22 -2.29 18.03 3.94
CA ARG A 22 -0.89 18.14 3.48
C ARG A 22 -0.83 18.19 1.95
N ALA A 23 -0.58 19.35 1.35
CA ALA A 23 -0.59 19.49 -0.11
C ALA A 23 0.65 18.89 -0.82
N ASN A 24 1.78 18.71 -0.12
CA ASN A 24 3.04 18.30 -0.74
C ASN A 24 3.63 17.08 -0.04
N ILE A 25 3.41 15.89 -0.60
CA ILE A 25 4.36 14.78 -0.42
C ILE A 25 5.65 15.23 -1.11
N SER A 26 6.76 15.28 -0.38
CA SER A 26 8.08 15.56 -0.95
C SER A 26 8.57 14.41 -1.83
N ASP A 27 9.47 14.68 -2.77
CA ASP A 27 10.08 13.63 -3.62
C ASP A 27 10.78 12.56 -2.78
N LYS A 28 11.33 12.93 -1.62
CA LYS A 28 11.97 12.00 -0.68
C LYS A 28 10.96 11.05 -0.03
N GLU A 29 9.82 11.57 0.40
CA GLU A 29 8.73 10.74 0.93
C GLU A 29 8.16 9.84 -0.16
N LEU A 30 7.97 10.36 -1.37
CA LEU A 30 7.54 9.55 -2.51
C LEU A 30 8.54 8.43 -2.80
N TRP A 31 9.85 8.71 -2.79
CA TRP A 31 10.88 7.70 -3.01
C TRP A 31 10.86 6.62 -1.91
N ALA A 32 10.74 7.00 -0.65
CA ALA A 32 10.61 6.06 0.47
C ALA A 32 9.35 5.19 0.34
N LEU A 33 8.21 5.78 -0.03
CA LEU A 33 6.96 5.06 -0.28
C LEU A 33 7.10 4.06 -1.44
N ARG A 34 7.80 4.43 -2.52
CA ARG A 34 8.09 3.52 -3.65
C ARG A 34 8.97 2.36 -3.24
N MET A 35 9.98 2.59 -2.40
CA MET A 35 10.85 1.53 -1.88
C MET A 35 10.07 0.57 -0.99
N LEU A 36 9.24 1.10 -0.08
CA LEU A 36 8.36 0.29 0.76
C LEU A 36 7.38 -0.54 -0.07
N ALA A 37 6.80 0.06 -1.12
CA ALA A 37 5.92 -0.66 -2.03
C ALA A 37 6.61 -1.83 -2.73
N LYS A 38 7.84 -1.62 -3.21
CA LYS A 38 8.62 -2.66 -3.87
C LYS A 38 8.93 -3.82 -2.92
N GLU A 39 9.23 -3.52 -1.66
CA GLU A 39 9.47 -4.52 -0.62
C GLU A 39 8.19 -5.30 -0.31
N LEU A 40 7.07 -4.61 -0.09
CA LEU A 40 5.77 -5.27 0.16
C LEU A 40 5.31 -6.13 -1.03
N MET A 41 5.61 -5.70 -2.25
CA MET A 41 5.34 -6.46 -3.46
C MET A 41 6.25 -7.69 -3.63
N SER A 42 7.44 -7.69 -3.02
CA SER A 42 8.34 -8.84 -3.03
C SER A 42 7.94 -9.92 -2.01
N TYR A 43 7.02 -9.60 -1.09
CA TYR A 43 6.58 -10.54 -0.07
C TYR A 43 5.85 -11.73 -0.69
N THR A 44 6.24 -12.91 -0.23
CA THR A 44 5.53 -14.15 -0.54
C THR A 44 4.14 -14.15 0.09
N ALA A 45 3.23 -15.00 -0.39
CA ALA A 45 1.90 -15.14 0.20
C ALA A 45 1.96 -15.41 1.72
N ALA A 46 2.91 -16.25 2.17
CA ALA A 46 3.11 -16.53 3.59
C ALA A 46 3.57 -15.30 4.39
N ALA A 47 4.45 -14.46 3.81
CA ALA A 47 4.90 -13.24 4.45
C ALA A 47 3.76 -12.21 4.56
N LEU A 48 2.95 -12.07 3.51
CA LEU A 48 1.75 -11.22 3.53
C LEU A 48 0.76 -11.71 4.60
N THR A 49 0.46 -13.01 4.66
CA THR A 49 -0.42 -13.57 5.71
C THR A 49 0.14 -13.33 7.11
N LYS A 50 1.46 -13.43 7.30
CA LYS A 50 2.09 -13.15 8.59
C LYS A 50 1.93 -11.67 8.98
N ALA A 51 2.19 -10.76 8.05
CA ALA A 51 2.05 -9.33 8.26
C ALA A 51 0.59 -8.92 8.52
N THR A 52 -0.37 -9.52 7.82
CA THR A 52 -1.81 -9.33 8.09
C THR A 52 -2.19 -9.84 9.48
N LYS A 53 -1.72 -11.03 9.87
CA LYS A 53 -1.96 -11.58 11.22
C LYS A 53 -1.31 -10.75 12.33
N ALA A 54 -0.18 -10.10 12.05
CA ALA A 54 0.48 -9.20 12.97
C ALA A 54 -0.21 -7.83 13.07
N GLY A 55 -1.20 -7.55 12.21
CA GLY A 55 -1.88 -6.26 12.13
C GLY A 55 -1.06 -5.16 11.44
N GLU A 56 0.05 -5.53 10.80
CA GLU A 56 0.91 -4.62 10.04
C GLU A 56 0.33 -4.28 8.67
N LEU A 57 -0.44 -5.21 8.09
CA LEU A 57 -1.17 -5.02 6.84
C LEU A 57 -2.66 -5.29 7.05
N ILE A 58 -3.49 -4.52 6.35
CA ILE A 58 -4.93 -4.75 6.28
C ILE A 58 -5.21 -5.29 4.88
N GLU A 59 -5.74 -6.50 4.82
CA GLU A 59 -6.22 -7.08 3.57
C GLU A 59 -7.61 -6.51 3.24
N ILE A 60 -7.77 -6.04 2.00
CA ILE A 60 -9.04 -5.54 1.48
C ILE A 60 -9.51 -6.52 0.41
N GLU A 61 -10.55 -7.30 0.72
CA GLU A 61 -11.25 -8.10 -0.27
C GLU A 61 -12.17 -7.18 -1.09
N VAL A 62 -11.85 -6.99 -2.37
CA VAL A 62 -12.77 -6.34 -3.31
C VAL A 62 -13.71 -7.41 -3.82
N ASN A 63 -14.86 -7.53 -3.17
CA ASN A 63 -15.99 -8.29 -3.70
C ASN A 63 -16.62 -7.47 -4.83
N ASP A 64 -16.19 -7.75 -6.06
CA ASP A 64 -16.84 -7.23 -7.27
C ASP A 64 -18.16 -8.01 -7.45
N ASN A 65 -19.17 -7.63 -6.67
CA ASN A 65 -20.55 -7.98 -6.98
C ASN A 65 -20.94 -7.09 -8.16
N GLY A 66 -20.73 -7.61 -9.38
CA GLY A 66 -20.94 -6.90 -10.64
C GLY A 66 -22.29 -6.19 -10.79
#